data_AF-A0A662Q9Z7-F1
#
_entry.id   AF-A0A662Q9Z7-F1
#
_cell.length_a   1.000
_cell.length_b   1.000
_cell.length_c   1.000
_cell.angle_alpha   90.00
_cell.angle_beta   90.00
_cell.angle_gamma   90.00
#
_symmetry.space_group_name_H-M   'P 1'
#
loop_
_entity.id
_entity.type
_entity.pdbx_description
1 polymer ?
#
loop_
_entity_poly.entity_id
_entity_poly.type
_entity_poly.pdbx_seq_one_letter_code
_entity_poly.pdbx_strand_id
1 'polypeptide(L)'
;MLWLGILLIIFSAISTGYYVRILKALIAAPKDEKLNDVKEAPISILIPICCLAFLVILLGIWPDPILKFAEESSSWLMEVGKYV
;
A
#
# COMPACT_ATOMS: atom_id res chain seq x y z
N MET A 1 -8.62 -19.09 -18.32
CA MET A 1 -8.09 -18.61 -17.03
C MET A 1 -6.70 -18.00 -17.12
N LEU A 2 -5.77 -18.52 -17.93
CA LEU A 2 -4.41 -17.95 -18.07
C LEU A 2 -4.38 -16.47 -18.49
N TRP A 3 -5.24 -16.05 -19.42
CA TRP A 3 -5.39 -14.66 -19.86
C TRP A 3 -5.52 -13.64 -18.69
N LEU A 4 -6.24 -13.99 -17.62
CA LEU A 4 -6.43 -13.11 -16.47
C LEU A 4 -5.12 -12.94 -15.68
N GLY A 5 -4.35 -14.02 -15.55
CA GLY A 5 -3.03 -13.98 -14.92
C GLY A 5 -2.07 -13.07 -15.69
N ILE A 6 -2.02 -13.19 -17.03
CA ILE A 6 -1.23 -12.30 -17.88
C ILE A 6 -1.64 -10.84 -17.65
N LEU A 7 -2.95 -10.54 -17.63
CA LEU A 7 -3.44 -9.18 -17.44
C LEU A 7 -3.07 -8.61 -16.06
N LEU A 8 -3.15 -9.41 -15.00
CA LEU A 8 -2.74 -9.02 -13.65
C LEU A 8 -1.24 -8.69 -13.56
N ILE A 9 -0.40 -9.52 -14.18
CA ILE A 9 1.06 -9.32 -14.18
C ILE A 9 1.40 -8.02 -14.92
N ILE A 10 0.79 -7.78 -16.08
CA ILE A 10 0.97 -6.54 -16.84
C ILE A 10 0.55 -5.33 -16.02
N PHE A 11 -0.62 -5.39 -15.36
CA PHE A 11 -1.11 -4.30 -14.52
C PHE A 11 -0.14 -4.00 -13.37
N SER A 12 0.33 -5.03 -12.66
CA SER A 12 1.30 -4.89 -11.58
C SER A 12 2.62 -4.27 -12.06
N ALA A 13 3.13 -4.70 -13.21
CA ALA A 13 4.36 -4.18 -13.79
C ALA A 13 4.22 -2.69 -14.19
N ILE A 14 3.09 -2.33 -14.82
CA ILE A 14 2.79 -0.94 -15.18
C ILE A 14 2.71 -0.08 -13.92
N SER A 15 1.92 -0.49 -12.91
CA SER A 15 1.80 0.24 -11.64
C SER A 15 3.16 0.48 -11.00
N THR A 16 4.00 -0.57 -10.93
CA THR A 16 5.34 -0.48 -10.37
C THR A 16 6.21 0.52 -11.14
N GLY A 17 6.17 0.51 -12.47
CA GLY A 17 6.91 1.46 -13.31
C GLY A 17 6.52 2.92 -13.03
N TYR A 18 5.23 3.21 -12.84
CA TYR A 18 4.76 4.54 -12.46
C TYR A 18 5.25 4.95 -11.06
N TYR A 19 5.18 4.05 -10.08
CA TYR A 19 5.68 4.35 -8.72
C TYR A 19 7.17 4.67 -8.72
N VAL A 20 7.99 3.91 -9.45
CA VAL A 20 9.44 4.18 -9.56
C VAL A 20 9.70 5.55 -10.18
N ARG A 21 8.93 5.94 -11.20
CA ARG A 21 9.03 7.28 -11.81
C ARG A 21 8.75 8.40 -10.79
N ILE A 22 7.73 8.22 -9.96
CA ILE A 22 7.35 9.18 -8.92
C ILE A 22 8.43 9.25 -7.83
N LEU A 23 8.92 8.10 -7.36
CA LEU A 23 10.00 8.03 -6.37
C LEU A 23 11.28 8.71 -6.87
N LYS A 24 11.64 8.50 -8.14
CA LYS A 24 12.79 9.18 -8.76
C LYS A 24 12.58 10.69 -8.80
N ALA A 25 11.37 11.15 -9.13
CA ALA A 25 11.06 12.59 -9.13
C ALA A 25 11.09 13.20 -7.72
N LEU A 26 10.67 12.46 -6.69
CA LEU A 26 10.68 12.94 -5.31
C LEU A 26 12.08 12.95 -4.69
N ILE A 27 12.88 11.90 -4.91
CA ILE A 27 14.17 11.70 -4.24
C ILE A 27 15.33 12.31 -5.02
N ALA A 28 15.30 12.20 -6.35
CA ALA A 28 16.41 12.61 -7.22
C ALA A 28 16.19 13.95 -7.93
N ALA A 29 15.11 14.67 -7.61
CA ALA A 29 14.94 16.04 -8.10
C ALA A 29 16.01 16.95 -7.46
N PRO A 30 16.66 17.82 -8.25
CA PRO A 30 17.58 18.82 -7.71
C PRO A 30 16.82 19.73 -6.74
N LYS A 31 17.45 20.06 -5.61
CA LYS A 31 16.89 21.00 -4.63
C LYS A 31 16.77 22.38 -5.30
N ASP A 32 15.55 22.78 -5.61
CA ASP A 32 15.25 24.14 -6.07
C ASP A 32 15.56 25.11 -4.91
N GLU A 33 16.31 26.18 -5.17
CA GLU A 33 16.69 27.18 -4.16
C GLU A 33 15.47 27.77 -3.44
N LYS A 34 14.30 27.78 -4.10
CA LYS A 34 13.02 28.24 -3.53
C LYS A 34 12.41 27.28 -2.50
N LEU A 35 12.91 26.05 -2.39
CA LEU A 35 12.42 25.03 -1.46
C LEU A 35 13.31 24.89 -0.21
N ASN A 36 14.41 25.65 -0.10
CA ASN A 36 15.32 25.60 1.05
C ASN A 36 14.71 26.14 2.35
N ASP A 37 13.66 26.97 2.27
CA ASP A 37 12.96 27.54 3.45
C ASP A 37 11.70 26.73 3.85
N VAL A 38 11.44 25.60 3.18
CA VAL A 38 10.29 24.75 3.51
C VAL A 38 10.59 23.97 4.78
N LYS A 39 9.87 24.28 5.85
CA LYS A 39 9.92 23.55 7.11
C LYS A 39 9.40 22.11 6.93
N GLU A 40 10.12 21.16 7.53
CA GLU A 40 9.69 19.76 7.60
C GLU A 40 8.30 19.63 8.24
N ALA A 41 7.59 18.55 7.89
CA ALA A 41 6.24 18.30 8.37
C ALA A 41 6.20 18.30 9.91
N PRO A 42 5.17 18.90 10.53
CA PRO A 42 5.05 18.92 11.98
C PRO A 42 4.97 17.49 12.52
N ILE A 43 5.60 17.27 13.67
CA ILE A 43 5.75 15.96 14.32
C ILE A 43 4.39 15.25 14.52
N SER A 44 3.31 16.04 14.69
CA SER A 44 1.93 15.55 14.79
C SER A 44 1.48 14.72 13.58
N ILE A 45 1.96 15.03 12.37
CA ILE A 45 1.66 14.29 11.13
C ILE A 45 2.66 13.13 10.91
N LEU A 46 3.87 13.25 11.46
CA LEU A 46 4.88 12.20 11.33
C LEU A 46 4.51 10.94 12.14
N ILE A 47 3.96 11.12 13.34
CA ILE A 47 3.53 10.02 14.23
C ILE A 47 2.58 9.02 13.53
N PRO A 48 1.44 9.46 12.93
CA PRO A 48 0.52 8.53 12.27
C PRO A 48 1.15 7.87 11.04
N ILE A 49 2.01 8.58 10.29
CA ILE A 49 2.71 8.01 9.13
C ILE A 49 3.66 6.88 9.57
N CYS A 50 4.46 7.11 10.62
CA CYS A 50 5.34 6.09 11.17
C CYS A 50 4.56 4.90 11.74
N CYS A 51 3.44 5.15 12.40
CA CYS A 51 2.55 4.10 12.91
C CYS A 51 2.01 3.23 11.77
N LEU A 52 1.51 3.84 10.69
CA LEU A 52 1.04 3.13 9.50
C LEU A 52 2.17 2.33 8.84
N ALA A 53 3.35 2.92 8.67
CA ALA A 53 4.49 2.23 8.11
C ALA A 53 4.88 1.00 8.95
N PHE A 54 4.88 1.15 10.28
CA PHE A 54 5.14 0.04 11.20
C PHE A 54 4.09 -1.07 11.09
N LEU A 55 2.80 -0.71 11.02
CA LEU A 55 1.72 -1.68 10.82
C LEU A 55 1.84 -2.42 9.50
N VAL A 56 2.18 -1.73 8.40
CA VAL A 56 2.41 -2.36 7.09
C VAL A 56 3.55 -3.38 7.16
N ILE A 57 4.66 -3.05 7.84
CA ILE A 57 5.78 -3.98 8.03
C ILE A 57 5.36 -5.17 8.91
N LEU A 58 4.66 -4.91 10.01
CA LEU A 58 4.20 -5.94 10.94
C LEU A 58 3.24 -6.94 10.27
N LEU A 59 2.26 -6.44 9.51
CA LEU A 59 1.32 -7.27 8.77
C LEU A 59 1.97 -7.95 7.56
N GLY A 60 3.01 -7.34 6.98
CA GLY A 60 3.79 -7.94 5.90
C GLY A 60 4.66 -9.11 6.38
N ILE A 61 5.27 -9.00 7.57
CA ILE A 61 6.09 -10.08 8.16
C ILE A 61 5.23 -11.19 8.77
N TRP A 62 4.10 -10.82 9.39
CA TRP A 62 3.19 -11.75 10.04
C TRP A 62 1.74 -11.51 9.54
N PRO A 63 1.34 -12.13 8.42
CA PRO A 63 0.01 -11.92 7.84
C PRO A 63 -1.10 -12.80 8.44
N ASP A 64 -0.77 -13.85 9.21
CA ASP A 64 -1.77 -14.77 9.78
C ASP A 64 -2.97 -14.13 10.52
N PRO A 65 -2.82 -13.11 11.40
CA PRO A 65 -3.96 -12.56 12.14
C PRO A 65 -4.94 -11.84 11.20
N ILE A 66 -4.42 -11.13 10.19
CA ILE A 66 -5.27 -10.43 9.23
C ILE A 66 -5.92 -11.41 8.26
N LEU A 67 -5.23 -12.49 7.88
CA LEU A 67 -5.77 -13.54 7.02
C LEU A 67 -6.89 -14.32 7.72
N LYS A 68 -6.71 -14.71 8.99
CA LYS A 68 -7.75 -15.39 9.78
C LYS A 68 -9.01 -14.54 9.92
N PHE A 69 -8.83 -13.26 10.19
CA PHE A 69 -9.94 -12.31 10.27
C PHE A 69 -10.68 -12.16 8.92
N ALA A 70 -9.94 -12.12 7.81
CA ALA A 70 -10.50 -12.04 6.47
C ALA A 70 -11.24 -13.34 6.06
N GLU A 71 -10.71 -14.50 6.43
CA GLU A 71 -11.31 -15.81 6.16
C GLU A 71 -12.63 -15.97 6.91
N GLU A 72 -12.66 -15.63 8.21
CA GLU A 72 -13.88 -15.61 9.00
C GLU A 72 -14.92 -14.68 8.35
N SER A 73 -14.55 -13.43 8.05
CA SER A 73 -15.46 -12.48 7.39
C SER A 73 -16.00 -12.98 6.04
N SER A 74 -15.17 -13.68 5.26
CA SER A 74 -15.58 -14.28 3.99
C SER A 74 -16.56 -15.43 4.18
N SER A 75 -16.39 -16.27 5.21
CA SER A 75 -17.32 -17.37 5.45
C SER A 75 -18.71 -16.85 5.79
N TRP A 76 -18.81 -15.78 6.58
CA TRP A 76 -20.09 -15.10 6.83
C TRP A 76 -20.75 -14.63 5.53
N LEU A 77 -20.00 -13.96 4.64
CA LEU A 77 -20.50 -13.47 3.35
C LEU A 77 -20.97 -14.60 2.41
N MET A 78 -20.23 -15.71 2.36
CA MET A 78 -20.60 -16.87 1.54
C MET A 78 -21.81 -17.60 2.11
N GLU A 79 -22.02 -17.55 3.42
CA GLU A 79 -23.19 -18.12 4.08
C GLU A 79 -24.44 -17.24 3.95
N VAL A 80 -24.33 -15.92 3.74
CA VAL A 80 -25.50 -15.05 3.45
C VAL A 80 -26.27 -15.53 2.21
N GLY A 81 -25.60 -16.12 1.22
CA GLY A 81 -26.27 -16.76 0.07
C GLY A 81 -27.12 -17.99 0.41
N LYS A 82 -27.02 -18.51 1.65
CA LYS A 82 -27.78 -19.63 2.20
C LYS A 82 -28.88 -19.19 3.19
N TYR A 83 -28.88 -17.91 3.58
CA TYR A 83 -29.89 -17.29 4.47
C TYR A 83 -30.98 -16.51 3.70
N VAL A 84 -30.93 -16.50 2.35
CA VAL A 84 -32.00 -16.01 1.47
C VAL A 84 -32.76 -17.19 0.87
#